data_AF-A0A813VXH9-F1
#
_entry.id   AF-A0A813VXH9-F1
#
_cell.length_a   1.000
_cell.length_b   1.000
_cell.length_c   1.000
_cell.angle_alpha   90.00
_cell.angle_beta   90.00
_cell.angle_gamma   90.00
#
_symmetry.space_group_name_H-M   'P 1'
#
loop_
_entity.id
_entity.type
_entity.pdbx_description
1 polymer ?
#
loop_
_entity_poly.entity_id
_entity_poly.type
_entity_poly.pdbx_seq_one_letter_code
_entity_poly.pdbx_strand_id
1 'polypeptide(L)'
;MPYNLMVSKVPISTSTVRLTELTTTSSNKQTFPITTQVPATIIAAYNRFQNVLSRYGNVQQWSANEFDAKLHHLSHWSHLNAQQWLDFVNKSIAKLDPPMSPTKNFTFFELGVGVGAFSRRLLLQYPYANGIGVDIVRDAIDIARIVLPSDRMKLYTVSNNEYNMIDNSTIDHIIVPGVICYFPSVASIENLMRELVRIAKPGASILF
;
A
#
# COMPACT_ATOMS: atom_id res chain seq x y z
N MET A 1 -16.69 -14.90 25.34
CA MET A 1 -15.73 -16.02 25.25
C MET A 1 -14.41 -15.46 24.70
N PRO A 2 -13.28 -15.59 25.41
CA PRO A 2 -12.01 -15.10 24.90
C PRO A 2 -11.48 -16.04 23.82
N TYR A 3 -11.12 -15.50 22.66
CA TYR A 3 -10.45 -16.24 21.59
C TYR A 3 -9.00 -16.51 22.00
N ASN A 4 -8.66 -17.77 22.24
CA ASN A 4 -7.28 -18.22 22.34
C ASN A 4 -6.63 -18.18 20.95
N LEU A 5 -5.77 -17.19 20.71
CA LEU A 5 -4.89 -17.14 19.56
C LEU A 5 -3.84 -18.25 19.70
N MET A 6 -4.05 -19.38 19.04
CA MET A 6 -3.01 -20.39 18.85
C MET A 6 -1.94 -19.83 17.90
N VAL A 7 -0.80 -19.45 18.45
CA VAL A 7 0.39 -19.08 17.69
C VAL A 7 1.07 -20.37 17.21
N SER A 8 0.76 -20.78 15.99
CA SER A 8 1.50 -21.81 15.26
C SER A 8 2.83 -21.21 14.78
N LYS A 9 3.96 -21.69 15.31
CA LYS A 9 5.29 -21.33 14.82
C LYS A 9 5.54 -22.04 13.50
N VAL A 10 5.37 -21.34 12.38
CA VAL A 10 5.84 -21.79 11.07
C VAL A 10 7.36 -21.65 11.03
N PRO A 11 8.13 -22.70 10.73
CA PRO A 11 9.58 -22.59 10.60
C PRO A 11 9.93 -21.76 9.37
N ILE A 12 10.67 -20.67 9.58
CA ILE A 12 11.22 -19.84 8.51
C ILE A 12 12.42 -20.58 7.92
N SER A 13 12.28 -21.06 6.69
CA SER A 13 13.40 -21.55 5.88
C SER A 13 14.28 -20.37 5.49
N THR A 14 15.46 -20.27 6.11
CA THR A 14 16.50 -19.31 5.72
C THR A 14 17.13 -19.75 4.40
N SER A 15 16.59 -19.24 3.29
CA SER A 15 17.23 -19.35 1.98
C SER A 15 18.30 -18.25 1.91
N THR A 16 19.57 -18.63 2.04
CA THR A 16 20.71 -17.73 1.84
C THR A 16 20.80 -17.35 0.36
N VAL A 17 20.17 -16.24 -0.01
CA VAL A 17 20.36 -15.63 -1.33
C VAL A 17 21.75 -14.97 -1.33
N ARG A 18 22.68 -15.55 -2.09
CA ARG A 18 23.94 -14.87 -2.42
C ARG A 18 23.62 -13.64 -3.27
N LEU A 19 23.74 -12.46 -2.67
CA LEU A 19 23.75 -11.18 -3.36
C LEU A 19 25.04 -11.07 -4.16
N THR A 20 24.97 -11.28 -5.47
CA THR A 20 25.92 -10.68 -6.40
C THR A 20 25.76 -9.16 -6.35
N GLU A 21 26.89 -8.47 -6.29
CA GLU A 21 27.06 -7.04 -6.07
C GLU A 21 26.15 -6.18 -6.96
N LEU A 22 25.14 -5.57 -6.34
CA LEU A 22 24.49 -4.38 -6.88
C LEU A 22 25.44 -3.20 -6.68
N THR A 23 26.34 -3.01 -7.64
CA THR A 23 27.08 -1.77 -7.79
C THR A 23 26.09 -0.63 -8.01
N THR A 24 26.06 0.30 -7.05
CA THR A 24 25.29 1.53 -7.09
C THR A 24 25.89 2.47 -8.12
N THR A 25 25.56 2.30 -9.39
CA THR A 25 25.67 3.42 -10.35
C THR A 25 24.59 4.43 -10.02
N SER A 26 24.98 5.43 -9.24
CA SER A 26 24.23 6.67 -9.05
C SER A 26 24.01 7.38 -10.40
N SER A 27 22.89 8.10 -10.52
CA SER A 27 22.61 9.20 -11.46
C SER A 27 21.83 8.96 -12.77
N ASN A 28 20.96 7.95 -12.87
CA ASN A 28 19.84 8.05 -13.82
C ASN A 28 18.63 8.69 -13.13
N LYS A 29 18.65 10.02 -13.01
CA LYS A 29 17.43 10.82 -12.77
C LYS A 29 16.52 10.57 -13.97
N GLN A 30 15.52 9.72 -13.80
CA GLN A 30 14.48 9.52 -14.79
C GLN A 30 13.75 10.85 -14.97
N THR A 31 14.08 11.57 -16.04
CA THR A 31 13.40 12.81 -16.42
C THR A 31 12.08 12.40 -17.06
N PHE A 32 10.98 12.60 -16.34
CA PHE A 32 9.65 12.47 -16.91
C PHE A 32 9.50 13.51 -18.03
N PRO A 33 9.01 13.16 -19.22
CA PRO A 33 8.72 14.14 -20.26
C PRO A 33 7.70 15.14 -19.73
N ILE A 34 8.17 16.36 -19.47
CA ILE A 34 7.38 17.49 -18.94
C ILE A 34 6.58 18.07 -20.11
N THR A 35 5.50 17.41 -20.53
CA THR A 35 4.52 18.03 -21.45
C THR A 35 3.19 18.35 -20.78
N THR A 36 3.03 17.98 -19.50
CA THR A 36 1.92 18.42 -18.65
C THR A 36 2.49 18.96 -17.34
N GLN A 37 2.04 20.16 -16.93
CA GLN A 37 2.39 20.70 -15.62
C GLN A 37 1.92 19.71 -14.54
N VAL A 38 2.87 19.09 -13.84
CA VAL A 38 2.57 18.27 -12.67
C VAL A 38 1.98 19.19 -11.60
N PRO A 39 0.77 18.93 -11.09
CA PRO A 39 0.17 19.74 -10.03
C PRO A 39 1.12 19.90 -8.84
N ALA A 40 1.19 21.09 -8.26
CA ALA A 40 2.05 21.36 -7.11
C ALA A 40 1.78 20.41 -5.91
N THR A 41 0.54 19.92 -5.78
CA THR A 41 0.15 18.92 -4.77
C THR A 41 0.87 17.59 -4.96
N ILE A 42 1.06 17.15 -6.21
CA ILE A 42 1.81 15.93 -6.55
C ILE A 42 3.30 16.13 -6.27
N ILE A 43 3.86 17.29 -6.61
CA ILE A 43 5.25 17.63 -6.28
C ILE A 43 5.44 17.62 -4.76
N ALA A 44 4.51 18.20 -4.01
CA ALA A 44 4.55 18.20 -2.55
C ALA A 44 4.40 16.79 -1.97
N ALA A 45 3.58 15.91 -2.55
CA ALA A 45 3.52 14.50 -2.17
C ALA A 45 4.85 13.79 -2.44
N TYR A 46 5.42 13.95 -3.63
CA TYR A 46 6.70 13.36 -4.00
C TYR A 46 7.83 13.81 -3.06
N ASN A 47 7.98 15.12 -2.85
CA ASN A 47 9.00 15.69 -1.98
C ASN A 47 8.85 15.28 -0.51
N ARG A 48 7.62 14.94 -0.07
CA ARG A 48 7.39 14.43 1.29
C ARG A 48 8.02 13.06 1.51
N PHE A 49 7.99 12.20 0.49
CA PHE A 49 8.58 10.86 0.54
C PHE A 49 10.06 10.83 0.16
N GLN A 50 10.55 11.83 -0.59
CA GLN A 50 11.98 12.08 -0.70
C GLN A 50 12.56 12.20 0.72
N ASN A 51 13.61 11.44 1.02
CA ASN A 51 14.25 11.35 2.34
C ASN A 51 13.52 10.49 3.40
N VAL A 52 12.55 9.65 3.06
CA VAL A 52 11.98 8.69 4.04
C VAL A 52 13.05 7.69 4.48
N LEU A 53 13.80 7.12 3.55
CA LEU A 53 14.88 6.18 3.88
C LEU A 53 15.99 6.82 4.74
N SER A 54 16.34 8.08 4.47
CA SER A 54 17.37 8.76 5.28
C SER A 54 16.89 9.14 6.69
N ARG A 55 15.58 9.33 6.90
CA ARG A 55 15.01 9.65 8.23
C ARG A 55 14.86 8.45 9.15
N TYR A 56 14.68 7.25 8.60
CA TYR A 56 14.28 6.07 9.36
C TYR A 56 15.30 4.92 9.31
N GLY A 57 16.47 5.18 8.72
CA GLY A 57 17.57 4.23 8.66
C GLY A 57 17.33 3.08 7.69
N ASN A 58 18.03 1.98 7.89
CA ASN A 58 17.92 0.81 7.02
C ASN A 58 16.65 0.00 7.34
N VAL A 59 15.53 0.36 6.72
CA VAL A 59 14.23 -0.33 6.89
C VAL A 59 14.33 -1.84 6.62
N GLN A 60 15.31 -2.30 5.82
CA GLN A 60 15.56 -3.73 5.58
C GLN A 60 16.02 -4.48 6.83
N GLN A 61 16.51 -3.78 7.85
CA GLN A 61 16.98 -4.38 9.11
C GLN A 61 15.91 -4.36 10.21
N TRP A 62 14.76 -3.75 9.96
CA TRP A 62 13.69 -3.71 10.95
C TRP A 62 13.09 -5.11 11.17
N SER A 63 12.81 -5.41 12.43
CA SER A 63 12.07 -6.60 12.82
C SER A 63 10.57 -6.48 12.45
N ALA A 64 9.86 -7.61 12.46
CA ALA A 64 8.41 -7.63 12.28
C ALA A 64 7.68 -6.72 13.30
N ASN A 65 8.15 -6.70 14.55
CA ASN A 65 7.59 -5.84 15.60
C ASN A 65 7.83 -4.36 15.31
N GLU A 66 8.98 -4.01 14.73
CA GLU A 66 9.26 -2.62 14.35
C GLU A 66 8.41 -2.17 13.18
N PHE A 67 8.19 -3.02 12.17
CA PHE A 67 7.22 -2.72 11.11
C PHE A 67 5.83 -2.46 11.70
N ASP A 68 5.37 -3.32 12.61
CA ASP A 68 4.05 -3.20 13.20
C ASP A 68 3.88 -1.97 14.10
N ALA A 69 4.98 -1.47 14.66
CA ALA A 69 4.99 -0.32 15.57
C ALA A 69 5.26 1.02 14.89
N LYS A 70 5.97 1.04 13.75
CA LYS A 70 6.55 2.27 13.18
C LYS A 70 6.28 2.46 11.69
N LEU A 71 5.85 1.45 10.93
CA LEU A 71 5.72 1.56 9.48
C LEU A 71 4.75 2.66 9.05
N HIS A 72 3.66 2.86 9.81
CA HIS A 72 2.69 3.93 9.54
C HIS A 72 3.28 5.34 9.71
N HIS A 73 4.37 5.50 10.47
CA HIS A 73 5.08 6.77 10.55
C HIS A 73 5.71 7.15 9.21
N LEU A 74 6.20 6.16 8.45
CA LEU A 74 6.73 6.36 7.09
C LEU A 74 5.63 6.72 6.10
N SER A 75 4.39 6.29 6.36
CA SER A 75 3.18 6.67 5.61
C SER A 75 2.57 7.99 6.09
N HIS A 76 3.32 8.83 6.84
CA HIS A 76 2.86 10.11 7.38
C HIS A 76 1.71 10.05 8.41
N TRP A 77 1.45 8.88 8.98
CA TRP A 77 0.53 8.72 10.11
C TRP A 77 1.27 8.77 11.46
N SER A 78 2.38 9.51 11.54
CA SER A 78 3.24 9.58 12.74
C SER A 78 2.57 10.23 13.96
N HIS A 79 1.46 10.93 13.77
CA HIS A 79 0.62 11.45 14.84
C HIS A 79 -0.18 10.36 15.57
N LEU A 80 -0.24 9.14 15.02
CA LEU A 80 -0.85 7.98 15.66
C LEU A 80 0.23 7.11 16.31
N ASN A 81 -0.02 6.65 17.54
CA ASN A 81 0.74 5.53 18.10
C ASN A 81 0.29 4.20 17.47
N ALA A 82 0.99 3.09 17.77
CA ALA A 82 0.72 1.79 17.16
C ALA A 82 -0.72 1.28 17.40
N GLN A 83 -1.28 1.52 18.59
CA GLN A 83 -2.66 1.12 18.90
C GLN A 83 -3.67 2.00 18.17
N GLN A 84 -3.46 3.32 18.13
CA GLN A 84 -4.33 4.24 17.40
C GLN A 84 -4.33 3.95 15.90
N TRP A 85 -3.17 3.57 15.33
CA TRP A 85 -3.08 3.11 13.95
C TRP A 85 -3.89 1.83 13.72
N LEU A 86 -3.75 0.84 14.60
CA LEU A 86 -4.53 -0.40 14.52
C LEU A 86 -6.04 -0.12 14.60
N ASP A 87 -6.46 0.73 15.54
CA ASP A 87 -7.85 1.13 15.69
C ASP A 87 -8.38 1.86 14.46
N PHE A 88 -7.56 2.75 13.87
CA PHE A 88 -7.90 3.46 12.65
C PHE A 88 -8.16 2.49 11.49
N VAL A 89 -7.26 1.54 11.25
CA VAL A 89 -7.42 0.53 10.19
C VAL A 89 -8.67 -0.30 10.44
N ASN A 90 -8.82 -0.85 11.65
CA ASN A 90 -9.95 -1.72 12.00
C ASN A 90 -11.31 -1.02 11.89
N LYS A 91 -11.41 0.22 12.38
CA LYS A 91 -12.65 1.00 12.30
C LYS A 91 -12.99 1.41 10.86
N SER A 92 -11.97 1.58 10.01
CA SER A 92 -12.18 1.90 8.60
C SER A 92 -12.76 0.71 7.85
N ILE A 93 -12.17 -0.48 7.99
CA ILE A 93 -12.64 -1.68 7.28
C ILE A 93 -13.91 -2.30 7.86
N ALA A 94 -14.23 -2.05 9.13
CA ALA A 94 -15.47 -2.53 9.75
C ALA A 94 -16.74 -1.95 9.12
N LYS A 95 -16.62 -0.91 8.29
CA LYS A 95 -17.72 -0.27 7.57
C LYS A 95 -17.94 -0.82 6.16
N LEU A 96 -17.09 -1.72 5.70
CA LEU A 96 -17.22 -2.31 4.38
C LEU A 96 -18.43 -3.24 4.32
N ASP A 97 -19.18 -3.13 3.23
CA ASP A 97 -20.26 -4.04 2.86
C ASP A 97 -20.05 -4.49 1.41
N PRO A 98 -19.75 -5.79 1.17
CA PRO A 98 -19.66 -6.87 2.15
C PRO A 98 -18.44 -6.72 3.09
N PRO A 99 -18.49 -7.30 4.30
CA PRO A 99 -17.34 -7.30 5.20
C PRO A 99 -16.23 -8.23 4.70
N MET A 100 -14.98 -7.84 4.93
CA MET A 100 -13.82 -8.72 4.70
C MET A 100 -13.88 -9.95 5.61
N SER A 101 -13.56 -11.12 5.07
CA SER A 101 -13.65 -12.40 5.79
C SER A 101 -12.26 -13.00 6.05
N PRO A 102 -11.93 -13.39 7.29
CA PRO A 102 -10.64 -14.03 7.60
C PRO A 102 -10.54 -15.48 7.09
N THR A 103 -11.62 -16.05 6.55
CA THR A 103 -11.70 -17.45 6.12
C THR A 103 -12.00 -17.61 4.63
N LYS A 104 -12.15 -16.52 3.89
CA LYS A 104 -12.41 -16.56 2.44
C LYS A 104 -11.30 -15.85 1.69
N ASN A 105 -10.99 -16.37 0.50
CA ASN A 105 -10.15 -15.65 -0.45
C ASN A 105 -10.89 -14.41 -0.95
N PHE A 106 -10.19 -13.28 -0.95
CA PHE A 106 -10.64 -12.05 -1.61
C PHE A 106 -9.44 -11.28 -2.13
N THR A 107 -9.70 -10.40 -3.09
CA THR A 107 -8.70 -9.48 -3.64
C THR A 107 -9.07 -8.06 -3.27
N PHE A 108 -8.12 -7.31 -2.71
CA PHE A 108 -8.28 -5.88 -2.47
C PHE A 108 -7.34 -5.06 -3.35
N PHE A 109 -7.74 -3.82 -3.61
CA PHE A 109 -6.91 -2.81 -4.25
C PHE A 109 -6.69 -1.64 -3.29
N GLU A 110 -5.44 -1.21 -3.12
CA GLU A 110 -5.09 -0.02 -2.36
C GLU A 110 -4.51 1.06 -3.28
N LEU A 111 -5.22 2.19 -3.39
CA LEU A 111 -4.72 3.39 -4.05
C LEU A 111 -3.93 4.23 -3.06
N GLY A 112 -2.70 4.60 -3.41
CA GLY A 112 -1.76 5.28 -2.54
C GLY A 112 -1.28 4.38 -1.41
N VAL A 113 -0.81 3.18 -1.78
CA VAL A 113 -0.32 2.16 -0.84
C VAL A 113 0.85 2.67 0.01
N GLY A 114 1.54 3.73 -0.42
CA GLY A 114 2.69 4.31 0.25
C GLY A 114 3.75 3.24 0.52
N VAL A 115 4.18 3.15 1.78
CA VAL A 115 5.14 2.12 2.24
C VAL A 115 4.47 0.80 2.63
N GLY A 116 3.17 0.62 2.40
CA GLY A 116 2.45 -0.62 2.70
C GLY A 116 1.90 -0.73 4.12
N ALA A 117 1.82 0.36 4.90
CA ALA A 117 1.39 0.29 6.29
C ALA A 117 -0.02 -0.27 6.47
N PHE A 118 -0.98 0.15 5.63
CA PHE A 118 -2.38 -0.29 5.71
C PHE A 118 -2.51 -1.72 5.18
N SER A 119 -2.04 -1.98 3.96
CA SER A 119 -1.92 -3.33 3.38
C SER A 119 -1.30 -4.36 4.32
N ARG A 120 -0.22 -4.02 5.03
CA ARG A 120 0.42 -4.94 5.99
C ARG A 120 -0.55 -5.38 7.07
N ARG A 121 -1.35 -4.45 7.62
CA ARG A 121 -2.36 -4.77 8.64
C ARG A 121 -3.44 -5.69 8.09
N LEU A 122 -3.95 -5.42 6.88
CA LEU A 122 -4.93 -6.29 6.23
C LEU A 122 -4.38 -7.70 6.02
N LEU A 123 -3.18 -7.81 5.47
CA LEU A 123 -2.56 -9.10 5.16
C LEU A 123 -2.23 -9.93 6.41
N LEU A 124 -1.98 -9.29 7.56
CA LEU A 124 -1.84 -9.98 8.85
C LEU A 124 -3.18 -10.47 9.40
N GLN A 125 -4.24 -9.67 9.26
CA GLN A 125 -5.58 -9.98 9.79
C GLN A 125 -6.37 -10.96 8.91
N TYR A 126 -6.10 -10.97 7.59
CA TYR A 126 -6.80 -11.75 6.60
C TYR A 126 -5.80 -12.65 5.83
N PRO A 127 -5.53 -13.87 6.31
CA PRO A 127 -4.51 -14.76 5.73
C PRO A 127 -4.75 -15.12 4.26
N TYR A 128 -6.01 -15.13 3.83
CA TYR A 128 -6.45 -15.47 2.47
C TYR A 128 -6.64 -14.24 1.56
N ALA A 129 -6.31 -13.04 2.05
CA ALA A 129 -6.37 -11.84 1.24
C ALA A 129 -5.20 -11.78 0.26
N ASN A 130 -5.49 -11.34 -0.96
CA ASN A 130 -4.51 -10.92 -1.95
C ASN A 130 -4.71 -9.43 -2.23
N GLY A 131 -3.63 -8.72 -2.53
CA GLY A 131 -3.66 -7.27 -2.70
C GLY A 131 -2.96 -6.81 -3.97
N ILE A 132 -3.47 -5.70 -4.50
CA ILE A 132 -2.79 -4.89 -5.51
C ILE A 132 -2.66 -3.48 -4.92
N GLY A 133 -1.43 -2.97 -4.83
CA GLY A 133 -1.15 -1.64 -4.31
C GLY A 133 -0.50 -0.78 -5.36
N VAL A 134 -0.94 0.47 -5.47
CA VAL A 134 -0.32 1.45 -6.38
C VAL A 134 0.03 2.72 -5.64
N ASP A 135 1.12 3.35 -6.04
CA ASP A 135 1.51 4.68 -5.58
C ASP A 135 2.22 5.43 -6.70
N ILE A 136 2.23 6.76 -6.64
CA ILE A 136 3.00 7.60 -7.55
C ILE A 136 4.48 7.65 -7.14
N VAL A 137 4.78 7.38 -5.86
CA VAL A 137 6.12 7.48 -5.27
C VAL A 137 6.82 6.13 -5.32
N ARG A 138 7.78 6.00 -6.23
CA ARG A 138 8.61 4.81 -6.40
C ARG A 138 9.32 4.37 -5.11
N ASP A 139 9.94 5.30 -4.39
CA ASP A 139 10.68 4.96 -3.16
C ASP A 139 9.76 4.35 -2.08
N ALA A 140 8.50 4.79 -2.02
CA ALA A 140 7.52 4.23 -1.10
C ALA A 140 7.15 2.79 -1.51
N ILE A 141 6.95 2.55 -2.81
CA ILE A 141 6.73 1.21 -3.37
C ILE A 141 7.92 0.29 -3.12
N ASP A 142 9.15 0.78 -3.21
CA ASP A 142 10.35 -0.01 -2.93
C ASP A 142 10.42 -0.43 -1.46
N ILE A 143 9.99 0.42 -0.52
CA ILE A 143 9.79 0.02 0.88
C ILE A 143 8.65 -0.98 1.02
N ALA A 144 7.51 -0.76 0.35
CA ALA A 144 6.36 -1.65 0.40
C ALA A 144 6.75 -3.08 -0.04
N ARG A 145 7.62 -3.23 -1.05
CA ARG A 145 8.15 -4.53 -1.50
C ARG A 145 8.99 -5.25 -0.45
N ILE A 146 9.64 -4.53 0.46
CA ILE A 146 10.41 -5.12 1.55
C ILE A 146 9.49 -5.63 2.65
N VAL A 147 8.40 -4.90 2.95
CA VAL A 147 7.58 -5.16 4.13
C VAL A 147 6.33 -5.99 3.87
N LEU A 148 5.93 -6.15 2.60
CA LEU A 148 4.76 -6.90 2.18
C LEU A 148 5.15 -8.23 1.52
N PRO A 149 4.39 -9.31 1.77
CA PRO A 149 4.65 -10.61 1.16
C PRO A 149 4.37 -10.58 -0.36
N SER A 150 5.41 -10.80 -1.17
CA SER A 150 5.36 -10.68 -2.65
C SER A 150 4.44 -11.71 -3.32
N ASP A 151 4.17 -12.82 -2.66
CA ASP A 151 3.24 -13.86 -3.12
C ASP A 151 1.77 -13.46 -2.95
N ARG A 152 1.47 -12.51 -2.05
CA ARG A 152 0.10 -12.01 -1.80
C ARG A 152 -0.11 -10.55 -2.18
N MET A 153 0.95 -9.80 -2.50
CA MET A 153 0.85 -8.38 -2.81
C MET A 153 1.58 -8.03 -4.11
N LYS A 154 0.84 -7.53 -5.10
CA LYS A 154 1.42 -6.94 -6.31
C LYS A 154 1.52 -5.42 -6.16
N LEU A 155 2.67 -4.84 -6.51
CA LEU A 155 2.96 -3.43 -6.28
C LEU A 155 3.43 -2.71 -7.55
N TYR A 156 2.76 -1.61 -7.89
CA TYR A 156 3.04 -0.83 -9.10
C TYR A 156 3.26 0.66 -8.79
N THR A 157 4.10 1.30 -9.58
CA THR A 157 4.21 2.76 -9.61
C THR A 157 3.38 3.29 -10.78
N VAL A 158 2.38 4.14 -10.51
CA VAL A 158 1.41 4.61 -11.51
C VAL A 158 1.19 6.11 -11.35
N SER A 159 1.34 6.90 -12.42
CA SER A 159 1.25 8.38 -12.37
C SER A 159 -0.03 8.98 -12.96
N ASN A 160 -0.83 8.23 -13.71
CA ASN A 160 -1.91 8.77 -14.56
C ASN A 160 -3.32 8.26 -14.19
N ASN A 161 -3.48 7.61 -13.04
CA ASN A 161 -4.72 6.93 -12.64
C ASN A 161 -5.22 5.89 -13.66
N GLU A 162 -4.35 5.41 -14.54
CA GLU A 162 -4.65 4.35 -15.48
C GLU A 162 -4.25 3.02 -14.85
N TYR A 163 -5.22 2.15 -14.58
CA TYR A 163 -4.99 0.85 -13.95
C TYR A 163 -5.14 -0.29 -14.94
N ASN A 164 -4.59 -0.12 -16.15
CA ASN A 164 -4.69 -1.08 -17.25
C ASN A 164 -4.03 -2.44 -16.93
N MET A 165 -3.18 -2.50 -15.91
CA MET A 165 -2.61 -3.76 -15.40
C MET A 165 -3.62 -4.58 -14.58
N ILE A 166 -4.80 -4.04 -14.30
CA ILE A 166 -5.87 -4.67 -13.52
C ILE A 166 -7.06 -4.90 -14.44
N ASP A 167 -7.45 -6.16 -14.57
CA ASP A 167 -8.59 -6.58 -15.37
C ASP A 167 -9.91 -6.07 -14.77
N ASN A 168 -10.91 -5.91 -15.63
CA ASN A 168 -12.24 -5.48 -15.24
C ASN A 168 -12.87 -6.46 -14.23
N SER A 169 -13.58 -5.91 -13.23
CA SER A 169 -14.36 -6.70 -12.27
C SER A 169 -13.57 -7.82 -11.58
N THR A 170 -12.38 -7.51 -11.08
CA THR A 170 -11.50 -8.46 -10.37
C THR A 170 -11.33 -8.16 -8.88
N ILE A 171 -11.67 -6.95 -8.43
CA ILE A 171 -11.44 -6.49 -7.06
C ILE A 171 -12.70 -6.60 -6.20
N ASP A 172 -12.58 -7.22 -5.03
CA ASP A 172 -13.67 -7.36 -4.04
C ASP A 172 -13.78 -6.13 -3.12
N HIS A 173 -12.64 -5.53 -2.77
CA HIS A 173 -12.58 -4.34 -1.90
C HIS A 173 -11.58 -3.30 -2.41
N ILE A 174 -11.99 -2.05 -2.51
CA ILE A 174 -11.13 -0.92 -2.89
C ILE A 174 -10.92 -0.02 -1.68
N ILE A 175 -9.67 0.36 -1.42
CA ILE A 175 -9.26 1.11 -0.23
C ILE A 175 -8.41 2.30 -0.67
N VAL A 176 -8.79 3.51 -0.29
CA VAL A 176 -8.18 4.77 -0.77
C VAL A 176 -7.87 5.72 0.39
N PRO A 177 -7.08 5.29 1.40
CA PRO A 177 -6.97 6.00 2.67
C PRO A 177 -6.25 7.35 2.52
N GLY A 178 -7.01 8.45 2.52
CA GLY A 178 -6.45 9.81 2.54
C GLY A 178 -5.76 10.24 1.24
N VAL A 179 -6.13 9.65 0.10
CA VAL A 179 -5.48 9.93 -1.20
C VAL A 179 -6.30 10.85 -2.09
N ILE A 180 -7.63 10.86 -1.97
CA ILE A 180 -8.50 11.71 -2.80
C ILE A 180 -8.12 13.20 -2.69
N CYS A 181 -7.67 13.65 -1.52
CA CYS A 181 -7.33 15.05 -1.28
C CYS A 181 -6.13 15.56 -2.11
N TYR A 182 -5.39 14.68 -2.79
CA TYR A 182 -4.29 15.07 -3.67
C TYR A 182 -4.69 15.30 -5.12
N PHE A 183 -5.92 14.95 -5.51
CA PHE A 183 -6.39 15.11 -6.87
C PHE A 183 -6.62 16.59 -7.21
N PRO A 184 -6.13 17.08 -8.37
CA PRO A 184 -6.10 18.51 -8.67
C PRO A 184 -7.46 19.08 -9.12
N SER A 185 -8.42 18.22 -9.45
CA SER A 185 -9.72 18.65 -9.97
C SER A 185 -10.80 17.58 -9.77
N VAL A 186 -12.07 18.01 -9.83
CA VAL A 186 -13.23 17.12 -9.84
C VAL A 186 -13.17 16.16 -11.04
N ALA A 187 -12.78 16.64 -12.23
CA ALA A 187 -12.63 15.78 -13.41
C ALA A 187 -11.60 14.65 -13.21
N SER A 188 -10.50 14.93 -12.48
CA SER A 188 -9.54 13.89 -12.13
C SER A 188 -10.11 12.85 -11.16
N ILE A 189 -10.97 13.28 -10.22
CA ILE A 189 -11.68 12.39 -9.30
C ILE A 189 -12.72 11.57 -10.08
N GLU A 190 -13.46 12.16 -11.01
CA GLU A 190 -14.42 11.44 -11.86
C GLU A 190 -13.73 10.34 -12.68
N ASN A 191 -12.58 10.64 -13.29
CA ASN A 191 -11.79 9.65 -14.01
C ASN A 191 -11.28 8.54 -13.09
N LEU A 192 -10.82 8.89 -11.88
CA LEU A 192 -10.46 7.90 -10.88
C LEU A 192 -11.66 7.00 -10.57
N MET A 193 -12.82 7.58 -10.27
CA MET A 193 -14.02 6.83 -9.91
C MET A 193 -14.45 5.86 -11.01
N ARG A 194 -14.35 6.26 -12.28
CA ARG A 194 -14.60 5.37 -13.43
C ARG A 194 -13.66 4.16 -13.40
N GLU A 195 -12.39 4.38 -13.17
CA GLU A 195 -11.38 3.32 -13.11
C GLU A 195 -11.58 2.40 -11.89
N LEU A 196 -11.90 2.95 -10.72
CA LEU A 196 -12.22 2.16 -9.53
C LEU A 196 -13.47 1.29 -9.76
N VAL A 197 -14.51 1.83 -10.38
CA VAL A 197 -15.73 1.07 -10.74
C VAL A 197 -15.42 0.01 -11.79
N ARG A 198 -14.56 0.29 -12.77
CA ARG A 198 -14.16 -0.68 -13.81
C ARG A 198 -13.51 -1.93 -13.21
N ILE A 199 -12.58 -1.76 -12.26
CA ILE A 199 -11.86 -2.89 -11.65
C ILE A 199 -12.68 -3.58 -10.55
N ALA A 200 -13.67 -2.91 -9.99
CA ALA A 200 -14.57 -3.45 -8.96
C ALA A 200 -15.48 -4.55 -9.51
N LYS A 201 -15.59 -5.67 -8.77
CA LYS A 201 -16.64 -6.67 -9.00
C LYS A 201 -18.03 -6.08 -8.71
N PRO A 202 -19.10 -6.62 -9.31
CA PRO A 202 -20.46 -6.35 -8.84
C PRO A 202 -20.58 -6.65 -7.33
N GLY A 203 -21.04 -5.67 -6.55
CA GLY A 203 -21.16 -5.78 -5.10
C GLY A 203 -19.85 -5.56 -4.32
N ALA A 204 -18.77 -5.13 -4.97
CA ALA A 204 -17.54 -4.75 -4.27
C ALA A 204 -17.76 -3.50 -3.40
N SER A 205 -17.00 -3.40 -2.32
CA SER A 205 -17.03 -2.26 -1.40
C SER A 205 -15.92 -1.27 -1.72
N ILE A 206 -16.18 0.04 -1.58
CA ILE A 206 -15.16 1.08 -1.76
C ILE A 206 -15.07 1.93 -0.48
N LEU A 207 -13.85 2.07 0.05
CA LEU A 207 -13.50 2.89 1.21
C LEU A 207 -12.59 4.03 0.79
N PHE A 208 -12.91 5.23 1.26
CA PHE A 208 -12.17 6.48 1.04
C PHE A 208 -11.68 7.08 2.37
#